data_AF-A0A961TT89-F1
#
_entry.id   AF-A0A961TT89-F1
#
_cell.length_a   1.000
_cell.length_b   1.000
_cell.length_c   1.000
_cell.angle_alpha   90.00
_cell.angle_beta   90.00
_cell.angle_gamma   90.00
#
_symmetry.space_group_name_H-M   'P 1'
#
loop_
_entity.id
_entity.type
_entity.pdbx_description
1 polymer ?
#
loop_
_entity_poly.entity_id
_entity_poly.type
_entity_poly.pdbx_seq_one_letter_code
_entity_poly.pdbx_strand_id
1 'polypeptide(L)'
;MTPTQDQLSHELDRLKRELADVLEPLTGDELFRATTQAIVKHRNLVEQLDLAYHALHNVAEDNADREKLIKAYSDAMLNNRAQVAVVSALTDKLGYIPEIPQKGHKDP
;
A
#
# COMPACT_ATOMS: atom_id res chain seq x y z
N MET A 1 -12.11 -12.33 20.63
CA MET A 1 -10.74 -12.67 21.04
C MET A 1 -9.80 -11.88 20.17
N THR A 2 -9.01 -10.98 20.77
CA THR A 2 -8.04 -10.15 20.03
C THR A 2 -6.74 -10.95 19.87
N PRO A 3 -6.18 -11.07 18.66
CA PRO A 3 -4.93 -11.80 18.47
C PRO A 3 -3.80 -11.21 19.31
N THR A 4 -2.95 -12.06 19.88
CA THR A 4 -1.78 -11.62 20.64
C THR A 4 -0.69 -11.10 19.69
N GLN A 5 0.17 -10.21 20.20
CA GLN A 5 1.24 -9.58 19.42
C GLN A 5 2.18 -10.59 18.74
N ASP A 6 2.42 -11.74 19.37
CA ASP A 6 3.22 -12.83 18.81
C ASP A 6 2.54 -13.51 17.61
N GLN A 7 1.21 -13.67 17.65
CA GLN A 7 0.44 -14.25 16.53
C GLN A 7 0.47 -13.32 15.32
N LEU A 8 0.37 -12.00 15.54
CA LEU A 8 0.47 -11.01 14.47
C LEU A 8 1.86 -10.99 13.83
N SER A 9 2.92 -11.17 14.63
CA SER A 9 4.29 -11.27 14.11
C SER A 9 4.47 -12.51 13.23
N HIS A 10 3.94 -13.67 13.66
CA HIS A 10 4.03 -14.90 12.89
C HIS A 10 3.30 -14.85 11.55
N GLU A 11 2.09 -14.26 11.52
CA GLU A 11 1.34 -14.08 10.27
C GLU A 11 2.04 -13.11 9.32
N LEU A 12 2.67 -12.05 9.85
CA LEU A 12 3.46 -11.13 9.04
C LEU A 12 4.68 -11.81 8.41
N ASP A 13 5.41 -12.62 9.19
CA ASP A 13 6.56 -13.36 8.68
C ASP A 13 6.16 -14.41 7.65
N ARG A 14 4.99 -15.04 7.83
CA ARG A 14 4.43 -15.96 6.85
C ARG A 14 4.10 -15.24 5.54
N LEU A 15 3.41 -14.11 5.60
CA LEU A 15 3.06 -13.31 4.42
C LEU A 15 4.32 -12.84 3.67
N LYS A 16 5.37 -12.45 4.41
CA LYS A 16 6.67 -12.09 3.79
C LYS A 16 7.28 -13.25 3.03
N ARG A 17 7.24 -14.47 3.56
CA ARG A 17 7.73 -15.68 2.86
C ARG A 17 6.90 -15.97 1.61
N GLU A 18 5.58 -15.94 1.72
CA GLU A 18 4.68 -16.16 0.56
C GLU A 18 4.91 -15.11 -0.55
N LEU A 19 5.15 -13.85 -0.16
CA LEU A 19 5.54 -12.80 -1.12
C LEU A 19 6.93 -13.05 -1.72
N ALA A 20 7.90 -13.53 -0.95
CA ALA A 20 9.23 -13.82 -1.45
C ALA A 20 9.21 -14.87 -2.58
N ASP A 21 8.38 -15.91 -2.44
CA ASP A 21 8.20 -16.95 -3.48
C ASP A 21 7.60 -16.35 -4.77
N VAL A 22 6.61 -15.47 -4.65
CA VAL A 22 6.01 -14.77 -5.81
C VAL A 22 7.02 -13.84 -6.50
N LEU A 23 7.88 -13.20 -5.71
CA LEU A 23 8.89 -12.27 -6.21
C LEU A 23 10.16 -12.97 -6.68
N GLU A 24 10.39 -14.24 -6.34
CA GLU A 24 11.59 -15.02 -6.67
C GLU A 24 12.03 -14.85 -8.14
N PRO A 25 11.13 -15.00 -9.14
CA PRO A 25 11.51 -14.96 -10.56
C PRO A 25 11.95 -13.58 -11.04
N LEU A 26 11.55 -12.50 -10.34
CA LEU A 26 11.87 -11.14 -10.74
C LEU A 26 13.33 -10.82 -10.48
N THR A 27 14.07 -10.47 -11.53
CA THR A 27 15.50 -10.12 -11.44
C THR A 27 15.83 -8.89 -12.27
N GLY A 28 16.98 -8.26 -11.98
CA GLY A 28 17.51 -7.12 -12.73
C GLY A 28 16.46 -6.04 -13.01
N ASP A 29 16.28 -5.71 -14.29
CA ASP A 29 15.39 -4.64 -14.73
C ASP A 29 13.90 -4.94 -14.45
N GLU A 30 13.48 -6.21 -14.43
CA GLU A 30 12.09 -6.57 -14.13
C GLU A 30 11.75 -6.28 -12.68
N LEU A 31 12.66 -6.64 -11.76
CA LEU A 31 12.53 -6.30 -10.36
C LEU A 31 12.51 -4.78 -10.15
N PHE A 32 13.45 -4.05 -10.77
CA PHE A 32 13.48 -2.59 -10.71
C PHE A 32 12.17 -1.94 -11.20
N ARG A 33 11.64 -2.40 -12.35
CA ARG A 33 10.37 -1.91 -12.90
C ARG A 33 9.19 -2.22 -11.97
N ALA A 34 9.11 -3.45 -11.46
CA ALA A 34 8.06 -3.86 -10.54
C ALA A 34 8.08 -3.02 -9.25
N THR A 35 9.27 -2.83 -8.65
CA THR A 35 9.45 -1.98 -7.47
C THR A 35 9.02 -0.54 -7.74
N THR A 36 9.44 0.03 -8.88
CA THR A 36 9.08 1.39 -9.28
C THR A 36 7.57 1.55 -9.44
N GLN A 37 6.92 0.62 -10.15
CA GLN A 37 5.48 0.61 -10.35
C GLN A 37 4.72 0.45 -9.03
N ALA A 38 5.22 -0.41 -8.13
CA ALA A 38 4.60 -0.63 -6.82
C ALA A 38 4.64 0.62 -5.94
N ILE A 39 5.75 1.39 -5.97
CA ILE A 39 5.86 2.66 -5.24
C ILE A 39 4.93 3.71 -5.85
N VAL A 40 4.87 3.83 -7.18
CA VAL A 40 3.92 4.75 -7.85
C VAL A 40 2.48 4.39 -7.49
N LYS A 41 2.14 3.11 -7.51
CA LYS A 41 0.81 2.63 -7.10
C LYS A 41 0.53 2.96 -5.63
N HIS A 42 1.51 2.79 -4.74
CA HIS A 42 1.36 3.15 -3.34
C HIS A 42 1.05 4.65 -3.17
N ARG A 43 1.77 5.53 -3.87
CA ARG A 43 1.50 6.98 -3.86
C ARG A 43 0.05 7.30 -4.29
N ASN A 44 -0.43 6.68 -5.38
CA ASN A 44 -1.82 6.86 -5.83
C ASN A 44 -2.84 6.35 -4.78
N LEU A 45 -2.53 5.25 -4.07
CA LEU A 45 -3.40 4.73 -3.02
C LEU A 45 -3.39 5.60 -1.76
N VAL A 46 -2.30 6.31 -1.47
CA VAL A 46 -2.29 7.34 -0.42
C VAL A 46 -3.23 8.48 -0.80
N GLU A 47 -3.15 8.99 -2.02
CA GLU A 47 -4.06 10.04 -2.51
C GLU A 47 -5.53 9.60 -2.44
N GLN A 48 -5.85 8.36 -2.82
CA GLN A 48 -7.21 7.81 -2.71
C GLN A 48 -7.68 7.67 -1.27
N LEU A 49 -6.80 7.27 -0.36
CA LEU A 49 -7.11 7.17 1.06
C LEU A 49 -7.42 8.56 1.65
N ASP A 50 -6.62 9.57 1.32
CA ASP A 50 -6.84 10.95 1.75
C ASP A 50 -8.19 11.49 1.23
N LEU A 51 -8.50 11.23 -0.04
CA LEU A 51 -9.80 11.60 -0.62
C LEU A 51 -10.98 10.91 0.10
N ALA A 52 -10.86 9.61 0.37
CA ALA A 52 -11.90 8.86 1.08
C ALA A 52 -12.06 9.33 2.54
N TYR A 53 -10.95 9.65 3.20
CA TYR A 53 -10.93 10.21 4.54
C TYR A 53 -11.68 11.54 4.59
N HIS A 54 -11.35 12.47 3.68
CA HIS A 54 -12.02 13.76 3.60
C HIS A 54 -13.49 13.63 3.23
N ALA A 55 -13.85 12.75 2.29
CA ALA A 55 -15.24 12.51 1.94
C ALA A 55 -16.06 12.02 3.16
N LEU A 56 -15.50 11.13 3.97
CA LEU A 56 -16.14 10.64 5.19
C LEU A 56 -16.20 11.68 6.31
N HIS A 57 -15.14 12.47 6.52
CA HIS A 57 -15.07 13.45 7.61
C HIS A 57 -15.89 14.72 7.36
N ASN A 58 -16.18 15.03 6.10
CA ASN A 58 -16.91 16.22 5.72
C ASN A 58 -18.44 16.03 5.68
N VAL A 59 -18.94 14.81 5.94
CA VAL A 59 -20.39 14.54 6.00
C VAL A 59 -20.89 14.45 7.44
N ALA A 60 -22.14 14.87 7.67
CA ALA A 60 -22.82 14.72 8.95
C ALA A 60 -23.03 13.24 9.31
N GLU A 61 -23.18 12.93 10.61
CA GLU A 61 -23.35 11.55 11.08
C GLU A 61 -24.63 10.88 10.59
N ASP A 62 -25.68 11.67 10.34
CA ASP A 62 -26.99 11.25 9.85
C ASP A 62 -27.08 11.22 8.31
N ASN A 63 -25.98 11.49 7.60
CA ASN A 63 -25.96 11.48 6.15
C ASN A 63 -26.29 10.06 5.62
N ALA A 64 -27.27 9.99 4.71
CA ALA A 64 -27.76 8.73 4.15
C ALA A 64 -26.68 7.89 3.42
N ASP A 65 -25.60 8.52 2.94
CA ASP A 65 -24.49 7.86 2.26
C ASP A 65 -23.29 7.56 3.18
N ARG A 66 -23.37 7.89 4.47
CA ARG A 66 -22.24 7.75 5.40
C ARG A 66 -21.71 6.32 5.49
N GLU A 67 -22.58 5.31 5.51
CA GLU A 67 -22.16 3.91 5.56
C GLU A 67 -21.33 3.52 4.32
N LYS A 68 -21.72 4.02 3.13
CA LYS A 68 -20.95 3.80 1.90
C LYS A 68 -19.57 4.46 1.97
N LEU A 69 -19.49 5.67 2.56
CA LEU A 69 -18.23 6.38 2.76
C LEU A 69 -17.32 5.68 3.77
N ILE A 70 -17.87 5.11 4.86
CA ILE A 70 -17.12 4.28 5.81
C ILE A 70 -16.52 3.07 5.10
N LYS A 71 -17.32 2.40 4.26
CA LYS A 71 -16.85 1.25 3.48
C LYS A 71 -15.74 1.67 2.51
N ALA A 72 -15.93 2.75 1.76
CA ALA A 72 -14.94 3.25 0.82
C ALA A 72 -13.61 3.62 1.51
N TYR A 73 -13.67 4.29 2.67
CA TYR A 73 -12.51 4.61 3.48
C TYR A 73 -11.80 3.34 3.99
N SER A 74 -12.57 2.37 4.52
CA SER A 74 -12.03 1.09 4.99
C SER A 74 -11.34 0.31 3.87
N ASP A 75 -11.95 0.24 2.68
CA ASP A 75 -11.39 -0.42 1.51
C ASP A 75 -10.10 0.28 1.04
N ALA A 76 -10.09 1.62 1.01
CA ALA A 76 -8.91 2.39 0.67
C ALA A 76 -7.76 2.16 1.68
N MET A 77 -8.07 2.11 2.97
CA MET A 77 -7.10 1.87 4.04
C MET A 77 -6.49 0.47 3.94
N LEU A 78 -7.32 -0.55 3.70
CA LEU A 78 -6.88 -1.92 3.50
C LEU A 78 -5.94 -2.03 2.29
N ASN A 79 -6.35 -1.46 1.15
CA ASN A 79 -5.54 -1.45 -0.08
C ASN A 79 -4.21 -0.73 0.13
N ASN A 80 -4.21 0.41 0.81
CA ASN A 80 -2.99 1.15 1.13
C ASN A 80 -2.05 0.28 1.97
N ARG A 81 -2.56 -0.35 3.04
CA ARG A 81 -1.76 -1.16 3.94
C ARG A 81 -1.20 -2.41 3.26
N ALA A 82 -1.99 -3.09 2.44
CA ALA A 82 -1.53 -4.21 1.64
C ALA A 82 -0.43 -3.80 0.66
N GLN A 83 -0.58 -2.63 0.00
CA GLN A 83 0.43 -2.15 -0.93
C GLN A 83 1.75 -1.78 -0.24
N VAL A 84 1.73 -1.30 1.01
CA VAL A 84 2.97 -1.07 1.79
C VAL A 84 3.75 -2.37 1.96
N ALA A 85 3.08 -3.49 2.25
CA ALA A 85 3.75 -4.79 2.39
C ALA A 85 4.40 -5.24 1.07
N VAL A 86 3.73 -5.01 -0.06
CA VAL A 86 4.27 -5.31 -1.40
C VAL A 86 5.49 -4.44 -1.71
N VAL A 87 5.41 -3.13 -1.44
CA VAL A 87 6.56 -2.22 -1.64
C VAL A 87 7.74 -2.66 -0.79
N SER A 88 7.53 -2.96 0.50
CA SER A 88 8.58 -3.43 1.40
C SER A 88 9.25 -4.69 0.86
N ALA A 89 8.48 -5.71 0.48
CA ALA A 89 9.04 -6.96 -0.03
C ALA A 89 9.85 -6.76 -1.33
N LEU A 90 9.37 -5.90 -2.23
CA LEU A 90 10.06 -5.55 -3.47
C LEU A 90 11.36 -4.77 -3.22
N THR A 91 11.36 -3.80 -2.29
CA THR A 91 12.57 -3.04 -1.95
C THR A 91 13.57 -3.87 -1.17
N ASP A 92 13.11 -4.77 -0.30
CA ASP A 92 13.96 -5.71 0.43
C ASP A 92 14.69 -6.65 -0.55
N LYS A 93 13.98 -7.17 -1.56
CA LYS A 93 14.58 -7.99 -2.61
C LYS A 93 15.50 -7.18 -3.54
N LEU A 94 15.12 -5.95 -3.89
CA LEU A 94 15.93 -5.08 -4.76
C LEU A 94 17.22 -4.61 -4.07
N GLY A 95 17.21 -4.52 -2.73
CA GLY A 95 18.35 -4.11 -1.91
C GLY A 95 18.50 -2.60 -1.74
N TYR A 96 17.62 -1.80 -2.35
CA TYR A 96 17.56 -0.35 -2.22
C TYR A 96 16.17 0.18 -2.59
N ILE A 97 15.90 1.44 -2.25
CA ILE A 97 14.68 2.15 -2.67
C ILE A 97 15.04 2.97 -3.92
N PRO A 98 14.42 2.71 -5.08
CA PRO A 98 14.74 3.44 -6.30
C PRO A 98 14.21 4.88 -6.21
N GLU A 99 14.95 5.82 -6.80
CA GLU A 99 14.47 7.18 -6.96
C GLU A 99 13.36 7.22 -8.01
N ILE A 100 12.22 7.81 -7.64
CA ILE A 100 11.07 7.93 -8.53
C ILE A 100 10.70 9.41 -8.61
N PRO A 101 10.84 10.03 -9.78
CA PRO A 101 10.46 11.42 -9.99
C PRO A 101 9.04 11.66 -9.47
N GLN A 102 8.87 12.68 -8.64
CA GLN A 102 7.53 13.12 -8.27
C GLN A 102 6.87 13.71 -9.52
N LYS A 103 5.59 13.40 -9.78
CA LYS A 103 4.81 14.09 -10.80
C LYS A 103 4.81 15.59 -10.45
N GLY A 104 5.65 16.37 -11.12
CA GLY A 104 5.76 17.82 -10.88
C GLY A 104 7.17 18.39 -10.96
N HIS A 105 8.24 17.59 -10.90
CA HIS A 105 9.59 18.12 -11.16
C HIS A 105 9.81 18.22 -12.68
N LYS A 106 9.35 19.33 -13.26
CA LYS A 106 10.02 19.87 -14.44
C LYS A 106 11.30 20.51 -13.94
N ASP A 107 12.44 19.91 -14.24
CA ASP A 107 13.70 20.64 -14.12
C ASP A 107 13.64 21.89 -15.04
N PRO A 108 14.16 23.04 -14.57
CA PRO A 108 14.24 24.27 -15.37
C PRO A 108 15.17 24.14 -16.58
#